data_AF-V5H6P3-F1
#
_entry.id   AF-V5H6P3-F1
#
_cell.length_a   1.000
_cell.length_b   1.000
_cell.length_c   1.000
_cell.angle_alpha   90.00
_cell.angle_beta   90.00
_cell.angle_gamma   90.00
#
_symmetry.space_group_name_H-M   'P 1'
#
loop_
_entity.id
_entity.type
_entity.pdbx_description
1 polymer ?
#
loop_
_entity_poly.entity_id
_entity_poly.type
_entity_poly.pdbx_seq_one_letter_code
_entity_poly.pdbx_strand_id
1 'polypeptide(L)'
;MITRLSSSFTSPLSVVRLFCSLVRSGLEFGSISWNSLSLTQVEIIERVQKKFMRIIYDRYIGRKLFFSYDLLLPLFNLERLSTRRAVRDIHFLHKVVHGTVNTENLLMNIDFHVPFRSSRHFLTFYPTKICESSPLCRMQSAYNMICDCDVDIFLDFVSFKLALKKYILSNKELV
;
A
#
# COMPACT_ATOMS: atom_id res chain seq x y z
N MET A 1 -11.36 22.27 -0.19
CA MET A 1 -11.72 22.31 -1.63
C MET A 1 -12.78 21.27 -1.96
N ILE A 2 -12.52 19.96 -1.81
CA ILE A 2 -13.52 18.89 -2.05
C ILE A 2 -14.83 19.11 -1.26
N THR A 3 -14.74 19.50 0.01
CA THR A 3 -15.93 19.77 0.85
C THR A 3 -16.86 20.83 0.29
N ARG A 4 -16.28 21.86 -0.35
CA ARG A 4 -17.01 22.98 -0.95
C ARG A 4 -17.59 22.59 -2.29
N LEU A 5 -16.84 21.85 -3.11
CA LEU A 5 -17.28 21.36 -4.43
C LEU A 5 -18.36 20.28 -4.33
N SER A 6 -18.35 19.48 -3.27
CA SER A 6 -19.31 18.39 -3.03
C SER A 6 -20.47 18.77 -2.13
N SER A 7 -20.70 20.06 -1.85
CA SER A 7 -21.75 20.51 -0.94
C SER A 7 -23.15 20.07 -1.39
N SER A 8 -23.38 20.01 -2.70
CA SER A 8 -24.63 19.60 -3.33
C SER A 8 -24.78 18.08 -3.51
N PHE A 9 -23.76 17.29 -3.16
CA PHE A 9 -23.79 15.85 -3.41
C PHE A 9 -24.54 15.11 -2.29
N THR A 10 -25.64 14.45 -2.64
CA THR A 10 -26.43 13.63 -1.71
C THR A 10 -25.84 12.24 -1.49
N SER A 11 -25.07 11.71 -2.45
CA SER A 11 -24.49 10.36 -2.34
C SER A 11 -23.07 10.38 -1.76
N PRO A 12 -22.78 9.63 -0.68
CA PRO A 12 -21.44 9.56 -0.11
C PRO A 12 -20.43 8.93 -1.09
N LEU A 13 -20.86 7.97 -1.91
CA LEU A 13 -20.00 7.29 -2.89
C LEU A 13 -19.46 8.25 -3.95
N SER A 14 -20.24 9.24 -4.37
CA SER A 14 -19.80 10.26 -5.33
C SER A 14 -18.68 11.12 -4.75
N VAL A 15 -18.78 11.49 -3.47
CA VAL A 15 -17.73 12.26 -2.79
C VAL A 15 -16.46 11.41 -2.60
N VAL A 16 -16.60 10.12 -2.28
CA VAL A 16 -15.48 9.17 -2.19
C VAL A 16 -14.77 9.05 -3.54
N ARG A 17 -15.50 8.90 -4.65
CA ARG A 17 -14.91 8.87 -5.99
C ARG A 17 -14.14 10.15 -6.32
N LEU A 18 -14.68 11.31 -5.97
CA LEU A 18 -14.01 12.60 -6.16
C LEU A 18 -12.72 12.72 -5.33
N PHE A 19 -12.75 12.25 -4.08
CA PHE A 19 -11.53 12.16 -3.24
C PHE A 19 -10.49 11.24 -3.87
N CYS A 20 -10.94 10.09 -4.36
CA CYS A 20 -10.08 9.09 -5.00
C CYS A 20 -9.41 9.60 -6.27
N SER A 21 -10.11 10.40 -7.08
CA SER A 21 -9.61 10.90 -8.36
C SER A 21 -8.70 12.13 -8.22
N LEU A 22 -8.93 12.99 -7.23
CA LEU A 22 -8.20 14.26 -7.10
C LEU A 22 -7.11 14.24 -6.02
N VAL A 23 -7.44 13.75 -4.82
CA VAL A 23 -6.52 13.81 -3.68
C VAL A 23 -5.70 12.53 -3.58
N ARG A 24 -6.37 11.38 -3.59
CA ARG A 24 -5.68 10.09 -3.43
C ARG A 24 -4.72 9.80 -4.58
N SER A 25 -5.11 10.11 -5.82
CA SER A 25 -4.23 10.00 -6.99
C SER A 25 -2.94 10.78 -6.81
N GLY A 26 -3.01 12.04 -6.34
CA GLY A 26 -1.83 12.86 -6.05
C GLY A 26 -0.97 12.30 -4.91
N LEU A 27 -1.60 11.79 -3.84
CA LEU A 27 -0.90 11.13 -2.72
C LEU A 27 -0.28 9.77 -3.11
N GLU A 28 -0.61 9.21 -4.26
CA GLU A 28 -0.15 7.87 -4.66
C GLU A 28 0.73 7.87 -5.91
N PHE A 29 0.73 8.95 -6.70
CA PHE A 29 1.41 9.03 -8.00
C PHE A 29 2.90 8.68 -7.94
N GLY A 30 3.58 9.09 -6.86
CA GLY A 30 5.02 8.86 -6.68
C GLY A 30 5.39 8.03 -5.46
N SER A 31 4.44 7.32 -4.83
CA SER A 31 4.71 6.72 -3.50
C SER A 31 5.93 5.80 -3.49
N ILE A 32 6.21 5.11 -4.60
CA ILE A 32 7.36 4.23 -4.77
C ILE A 32 8.69 4.94 -4.47
N SER A 33 8.84 6.21 -4.90
CA SER A 33 10.09 6.95 -4.75
C SER A 33 10.24 7.64 -3.40
N TRP A 34 9.15 8.15 -2.81
CA TRP A 34 9.20 8.93 -1.55
C TRP A 34 8.67 8.21 -0.30
N ASN A 35 8.21 6.96 -0.38
CA ASN A 35 7.65 6.22 0.78
C ASN A 35 8.74 5.75 1.78
N SER A 36 9.85 6.47 1.86
CA SER A 36 10.90 6.39 2.87
C SER A 36 10.53 7.24 4.10
N LEU A 37 9.36 6.97 4.68
CA LEU A 37 8.74 7.86 5.64
C LEU A 37 9.00 7.43 7.09
N SER A 38 9.23 8.41 7.97
CA SER A 38 9.10 8.19 9.41
C SER A 38 7.63 7.93 9.78
N LEU A 39 7.41 7.31 10.94
CA LEU A 39 6.04 7.09 11.47
C LEU A 39 5.23 8.40 11.53
N THR A 40 5.87 9.51 11.91
CA THR A 40 5.23 10.83 11.97
C THR A 40 4.76 11.31 10.59
N GLN A 41 5.56 11.10 9.55
CA GLN A 41 5.19 11.46 8.18
C GLN A 41 4.09 10.55 7.62
N VAL A 42 4.14 9.25 7.92
CA VAL A 42 3.07 8.30 7.58
C VAL A 42 1.74 8.78 8.17
N GLU A 43 1.74 9.19 9.45
CA GLU A 43 0.56 9.74 10.11
C GLU A 43 0.06 11.05 9.48
N ILE A 44 0.96 11.95 9.09
CA ILE A 44 0.58 13.22 8.42
C ILE A 44 -0.18 12.93 7.12
N ILE A 45 0.29 11.96 6.33
CA ILE A 45 -0.39 11.56 5.10
C ILE A 45 -1.73 10.88 5.44
N GLU A 46 -1.75 9.99 6.43
CA GLU A 46 -2.98 9.31 6.86
C GLU A 46 -4.02 10.28 7.42
N ARG A 47 -3.59 11.38 8.07
CA ARG A 47 -4.47 12.45 8.56
C ARG A 47 -5.29 13.08 7.44
N VAL A 48 -4.79 13.11 6.20
CA VAL A 48 -5.56 13.60 5.04
C VAL A 48 -6.79 12.71 4.80
N GLN A 49 -6.60 11.39 4.79
CA GLN A 49 -7.71 10.44 4.63
C GLN A 49 -8.62 10.39 5.86
N LYS A 50 -8.07 10.45 7.08
CA LYS A 50 -8.87 10.52 8.32
C LYS A 50 -9.75 11.77 8.38
N LYS A 51 -9.23 12.92 7.94
CA LYS A 51 -10.00 14.17 7.84
C LYS A 51 -11.12 14.02 6.82
N PHE A 52 -10.84 13.40 5.68
CA PHE A 52 -11.85 13.10 4.66
C PHE A 52 -12.94 12.16 5.20
N MET A 53 -12.58 11.06 5.88
CA MET A 53 -13.54 10.16 6.51
C MET A 53 -14.41 10.87 7.55
N ARG A 54 -13.85 11.80 8.31
CA ARG A 54 -14.61 12.59 9.29
C ARG A 54 -15.70 13.43 8.64
N ILE A 55 -15.37 14.11 7.54
CA ILE A 55 -16.33 14.88 6.76
C ILE A 55 -17.47 13.98 6.24
N ILE A 56 -17.15 12.80 5.72
CA ILE A 56 -18.15 11.84 5.22
C ILE A 56 -19.04 11.36 6.36
N TYR A 57 -18.43 10.99 7.50
CA TYR A 57 -19.15 10.55 8.67
C TYR A 57 -20.12 11.61 9.18
N ASP A 58 -19.65 12.85 9.36
CA ASP A 58 -20.48 13.95 9.86
C ASP A 58 -21.63 14.29 8.91
N ARG A 59 -21.40 14.19 7.59
CA ARG A 59 -22.39 14.56 6.57
C ARG A 59 -23.44 13.47 6.30
N TYR A 60 -23.07 12.20 6.33
CA TYR A 60 -23.94 11.11 5.83
C TYR A 60 -24.33 10.07 6.88
N ILE A 61 -23.54 9.91 7.95
CA ILE A 61 -23.76 8.87 8.97
C ILE A 61 -24.23 9.47 10.30
N GLY A 62 -23.77 10.69 10.60
CA GLY A 62 -23.83 11.37 11.90
C GLY A 62 -25.01 10.98 12.78
N ARG A 63 -24.68 10.46 13.97
CA ARG A 63 -25.54 10.08 15.12
C ARG A 63 -25.97 8.60 15.26
N LYS A 64 -25.67 7.72 14.29
CA LYS A 64 -26.06 6.28 14.40
C LYS A 64 -25.01 5.36 15.03
N LEU A 65 -23.72 5.70 14.95
CA LEU A 65 -22.59 4.84 15.32
C LEU A 65 -21.45 5.69 15.89
N PHE A 66 -20.58 5.12 16.72
CA PHE A 66 -19.33 5.79 17.14
C PHE A 66 -18.38 5.94 15.96
N PHE A 67 -17.65 7.06 15.89
CA PHE A 67 -16.63 7.25 14.85
C PHE A 67 -15.46 6.29 15.07
N SER A 68 -15.34 5.30 14.18
CA SER A 68 -14.17 4.44 14.10
C SER A 68 -13.64 4.44 12.67
N TYR A 69 -12.41 4.93 12.49
CA TYR A 69 -11.79 5.05 11.17
C TYR A 69 -11.70 3.69 10.46
N ASP A 70 -11.23 2.67 11.16
CA ASP A 70 -10.98 1.36 10.58
C ASP A 70 -12.26 0.60 10.25
N LEU A 71 -13.36 0.87 10.97
CA LEU A 71 -14.68 0.30 10.65
C LEU A 71 -15.36 1.01 9.47
N LEU A 72 -15.10 2.30 9.28
CA LEU A 72 -15.72 3.10 8.21
C LEU A 72 -15.06 2.86 6.84
N LEU A 73 -13.75 2.56 6.81
CA LEU A 73 -13.02 2.36 5.57
C LEU A 73 -13.62 1.27 4.66
N PRO A 74 -13.92 0.04 5.15
CA PRO A 74 -14.53 -1.01 4.34
C PRO A 74 -15.90 -0.64 3.77
N LEU A 75 -16.71 0.15 4.49
CA LEU A 75 -18.05 0.57 4.03
C LEU A 75 -18.00 1.39 2.73
N PHE A 76 -16.87 2.04 2.46
CA PHE A 76 -16.65 2.85 1.27
C PHE A 76 -15.67 2.22 0.27
N ASN A 77 -15.31 0.93 0.45
CA ASN A 77 -14.27 0.25 -0.32
C ASN A 77 -12.92 1.00 -0.29
N LEU A 78 -12.57 1.53 0.88
CA LEU A 78 -11.30 2.20 1.12
C LEU A 78 -10.42 1.34 2.04
N GLU A 79 -9.13 1.56 1.90
CA GLU A 79 -8.08 0.95 2.72
C GLU A 79 -7.21 2.08 3.26
N ARG A 80 -6.45 1.81 4.34
CA ARG A 80 -5.47 2.77 4.87
C ARG A 80 -4.48 3.16 3.78
N LEU A 81 -4.04 4.43 3.76
CA LEU A 81 -3.08 4.86 2.73
C LEU A 81 -1.73 4.16 2.91
N SER A 82 -1.33 3.88 4.15
CA SER A 82 -0.12 3.10 4.45
C SER A 82 -0.12 1.73 3.76
N THR A 83 -1.19 0.94 3.93
CA THR A 83 -1.34 -0.38 3.31
C THR A 83 -1.27 -0.28 1.78
N ARG A 84 -1.95 0.71 1.19
CA ARG A 84 -1.95 0.90 -0.27
C ARG A 84 -0.58 1.27 -0.83
N ARG A 85 0.22 2.04 -0.08
CA ARG A 85 1.60 2.36 -0.47
C ARG A 85 2.50 1.13 -0.39
N ALA A 86 2.40 0.35 0.69
CA ALA A 86 3.14 -0.91 0.83
C ALA A 86 2.82 -1.90 -0.31
N VAL A 87 1.54 -2.05 -0.66
CA VAL A 87 1.11 -2.87 -1.82
C VAL A 87 1.71 -2.37 -3.13
N ARG A 88 1.79 -1.03 -3.32
CA ARG A 88 2.43 -0.47 -4.52
C ARG A 88 3.93 -0.75 -4.57
N ASP A 89 4.62 -0.66 -3.44
CA ASP A 89 6.03 -1.00 -3.33
C ASP A 89 6.26 -2.47 -3.75
N ILE A 90 5.44 -3.39 -3.26
CA ILE A 90 5.52 -4.82 -3.60
C ILE A 90 5.16 -5.08 -5.08
N HIS A 91 4.10 -4.46 -5.59
CA HIS A 91 3.77 -4.57 -7.02
C HIS A 91 4.88 -4.01 -7.92
N PHE A 92 5.55 -2.94 -7.50
CA PHE A 92 6.67 -2.39 -8.25
C PHE A 92 7.86 -3.35 -8.23
N LEU A 93 8.17 -3.96 -7.09
CA LEU A 93 9.21 -4.98 -6.99
C LEU A 93 8.94 -6.17 -7.92
N HIS A 94 7.71 -6.71 -7.92
CA HIS A 94 7.28 -7.78 -8.83
C HIS A 94 7.56 -7.41 -10.30
N LYS A 95 7.16 -6.18 -10.67
CA LYS A 95 7.36 -5.65 -12.01
C LYS A 95 8.84 -5.54 -12.41
N VAL A 96 9.72 -5.17 -11.47
CA VAL A 96 11.17 -5.13 -11.72
C VAL A 96 11.72 -6.54 -11.89
N VAL A 97 11.36 -7.48 -11.01
CA VAL A 97 11.79 -8.90 -11.10
C VAL A 97 11.35 -9.53 -12.43
N HIS A 98 10.17 -9.21 -12.93
CA HIS A 98 9.65 -9.70 -14.20
C HIS A 98 10.15 -8.95 -15.44
N GLY A 99 11.02 -7.95 -15.27
CA GLY A 99 11.53 -7.14 -16.38
C GLY A 99 10.46 -6.31 -17.09
N THR A 100 9.29 -6.10 -16.48
CA THR A 100 8.22 -5.24 -17.06
C THR A 100 8.56 -3.75 -16.94
N VAL A 101 9.50 -3.40 -16.07
CA VAL A 101 10.12 -2.07 -16.03
C VAL A 101 11.46 -2.18 -16.75
N ASN A 102 11.60 -1.47 -17.87
CA ASN A 102 12.77 -1.54 -18.76
C ASN A 102 13.97 -0.75 -18.21
N THR A 103 14.47 -1.12 -17.03
CA THR A 103 15.66 -0.52 -16.42
C THR A 103 16.55 -1.59 -15.83
N GLU A 104 17.59 -1.97 -16.58
CA GLU A 104 18.60 -2.95 -16.17
C GLU A 104 19.23 -2.59 -14.83
N ASN A 105 19.52 -1.31 -14.61
CA ASN A 105 20.08 -0.80 -13.36
C ASN A 105 19.21 -1.12 -12.14
N LEU A 106 17.88 -1.15 -12.26
CA LEU A 106 17.02 -1.48 -11.13
C LEU A 106 17.13 -2.96 -10.78
N LEU A 107 17.13 -3.84 -11.80
CA LEU A 107 17.24 -5.27 -11.61
C LEU A 107 18.63 -5.66 -11.06
N MET A 108 19.69 -5.00 -11.52
CA MET A 108 21.06 -5.21 -11.02
C MET A 108 21.22 -4.86 -9.54
N ASN A 109 20.38 -3.96 -9.01
CA ASN A 109 20.39 -3.55 -7.61
C ASN A 109 19.40 -4.35 -6.73
N ILE A 110 18.83 -5.44 -7.24
CA ILE A 110 18.03 -6.38 -6.45
C ILE A 110 18.96 -7.48 -5.92
N ASP A 111 18.93 -7.64 -4.60
CA ASP A 111 19.77 -8.58 -3.87
C ASP A 111 19.02 -9.91 -3.69
N PHE A 112 19.01 -10.77 -4.71
CA PHE A 112 18.39 -12.09 -4.59
C PHE A 112 19.15 -12.99 -3.61
N HIS A 113 18.41 -13.66 -2.72
CA HIS A 113 18.97 -14.66 -1.82
C HIS A 113 18.88 -16.05 -2.48
N VAL A 114 20.03 -16.55 -2.95
CA VAL A 114 20.14 -17.86 -3.62
C VAL A 114 21.05 -18.76 -2.78
N PRO A 115 20.51 -19.51 -1.81
CA PRO A 115 21.32 -20.36 -0.95
C PRO A 115 21.82 -21.60 -1.69
N PHE A 116 23.07 -21.99 -1.46
CA PHE A 116 23.67 -23.21 -2.05
C PHE A 116 22.99 -24.51 -1.57
N ARG A 117 22.33 -24.48 -0.40
CA ARG A 117 21.58 -25.61 0.17
C ARG A 117 20.17 -25.14 0.49
N SER A 118 19.19 -25.99 0.23
CA SER A 118 17.81 -25.75 0.65
C SER A 118 17.78 -25.60 2.18
N SER A 119 17.41 -24.41 2.64
CA SER A 119 17.23 -24.11 4.07
C SER A 119 15.75 -23.87 4.33
N ARG A 120 15.32 -24.06 5.58
CA ARG A 120 13.96 -23.72 6.01
C ARG A 120 13.69 -22.20 6.07
N HIS A 121 14.70 -21.36 5.82
CA HIS A 121 14.55 -19.91 5.72
C HIS A 121 14.17 -19.53 4.28
N PHE A 122 12.94 -19.04 4.13
CA PHE A 122 12.30 -18.68 2.85
C PHE A 122 12.52 -17.22 2.44
N LEU A 123 13.58 -16.55 2.90
CA LEU A 123 13.83 -15.17 2.47
C LEU A 123 14.20 -15.16 0.99
N THR A 124 13.43 -14.43 0.18
CA THR A 124 13.69 -14.27 -1.26
C THR A 124 14.78 -13.25 -1.54
N PHE A 125 14.90 -12.22 -0.70
CA PHE A 125 15.88 -11.14 -0.88
C PHE A 125 16.82 -11.01 0.32
N TYR A 126 18.02 -10.50 0.09
CA TYR A 126 18.99 -10.11 1.11
C TYR A 126 19.37 -8.63 0.95
N PRO A 127 18.42 -7.71 1.20
CA PRO A 127 18.63 -6.30 0.90
C PRO A 127 19.83 -5.73 1.67
N THR A 128 20.71 -5.04 0.95
CA THR A 128 21.84 -4.33 1.52
C THR A 128 21.40 -3.29 2.54
N LYS A 129 21.79 -3.45 3.82
CA LYS A 129 21.43 -2.56 4.93
C LYS A 129 22.07 -1.16 4.88
N ILE A 130 22.75 -0.82 3.78
CA ILE A 130 23.46 0.46 3.64
C ILE A 130 22.49 1.63 3.75
N CYS A 131 21.27 1.48 3.22
CA CYS A 131 20.23 2.49 3.31
C CYS A 131 18.84 1.84 3.33
N GLU A 132 18.33 1.56 4.54
CA GLU A 132 17.00 0.96 4.74
C GLU A 132 15.86 1.81 4.18
N SER A 133 16.07 3.12 4.08
CA SER A 133 15.10 4.07 3.53
C SER A 133 15.11 4.11 2.00
N SER A 134 16.11 3.53 1.34
CA SER A 134 16.16 3.48 -0.12
C SER A 134 14.97 2.67 -0.67
N PRO A 135 14.36 3.09 -1.79
CA PRO A 135 13.18 2.42 -2.35
C PRO A 135 13.37 0.91 -2.55
N LEU A 136 14.50 0.50 -3.15
CA LEU A 136 14.78 -0.91 -3.44
C LEU A 136 15.02 -1.73 -2.18
N CYS A 137 15.82 -1.24 -1.22
CA CYS A 137 16.04 -1.93 0.05
C CYS A 137 14.71 -2.09 0.80
N ARG A 138 13.94 -1.00 0.89
CA ARG A 138 12.65 -0.96 1.57
C ARG A 138 11.63 -1.93 0.96
N MET A 139 11.55 -1.99 -0.37
CA MET A 139 10.66 -2.92 -1.08
C MET A 139 11.02 -4.38 -0.83
N GLN A 140 12.32 -4.71 -0.92
CA GLN A 140 12.82 -6.07 -0.66
C GLN A 140 12.59 -6.49 0.79
N SER A 141 12.87 -5.60 1.74
CA SER A 141 12.58 -5.84 3.17
C SER A 141 11.09 -6.01 3.42
N ALA A 142 10.25 -5.15 2.84
CA ALA A 142 8.79 -5.25 2.97
C ALA A 142 8.25 -6.56 2.39
N TYR A 143 8.79 -7.02 1.26
CA TYR A 143 8.43 -8.31 0.70
C TYR A 143 8.86 -9.46 1.62
N ASN A 144 10.09 -9.44 2.14
CA ASN A 144 10.56 -10.46 3.07
C ASN A 144 9.70 -10.58 4.34
N MET A 145 9.06 -9.49 4.79
CA MET A 145 8.12 -9.52 5.93
C MET A 145 6.78 -10.21 5.61
N ILE A 146 6.42 -10.32 4.33
CA ILE A 146 5.18 -10.99 3.88
C ILE A 146 5.44 -12.31 3.17
N CYS A 147 6.72 -12.65 2.97
CA CYS A 147 7.15 -13.82 2.22
C CYS A 147 6.78 -15.07 3.00
N ASP A 148 5.64 -15.62 2.64
CA ASP A 148 5.10 -16.89 3.09
C ASP A 148 4.84 -17.78 1.87
N CYS A 149 4.55 -19.06 2.09
CA CYS A 149 4.35 -20.06 1.04
C CYS A 149 3.26 -19.65 0.02
N ASP A 150 2.31 -18.82 0.45
CA ASP A 150 1.15 -18.38 -0.34
C ASP A 150 1.45 -17.18 -1.26
N VAL A 151 2.49 -16.36 -0.99
CA VAL A 151 2.79 -15.13 -1.75
C VAL A 151 4.15 -15.25 -2.42
N ASP A 152 4.16 -15.83 -3.62
CA ASP A 152 5.38 -16.02 -4.42
C ASP A 152 5.52 -14.93 -5.49
N ILE A 153 6.61 -14.16 -5.41
CA ILE A 153 6.92 -13.08 -6.35
C ILE A 153 7.16 -13.57 -7.76
N PHE A 154 7.51 -14.84 -8.00
CA PHE A 154 7.79 -15.39 -9.33
C PHE A 154 6.53 -15.82 -10.10
N LEU A 155 5.35 -15.72 -9.49
CA LEU A 155 4.06 -15.94 -10.16
C LEU A 155 3.76 -14.82 -11.16
N ASP A 156 2.87 -15.10 -12.12
CA ASP A 156 2.34 -14.06 -12.99
C ASP A 156 1.63 -12.95 -12.17
N PHE A 157 1.55 -11.75 -12.74
CA PHE A 157 1.05 -10.58 -12.00
C PHE A 157 -0.40 -10.74 -11.49
N VAL A 158 -1.25 -11.49 -12.19
CA VAL A 158 -2.65 -11.69 -11.80
C VAL A 158 -2.71 -12.61 -10.59
N SER A 159 -2.04 -13.76 -10.66
CA SER A 159 -1.96 -14.72 -9.56
C SER A 159 -1.29 -14.11 -8.33
N PHE A 160 -0.18 -13.40 -8.53
CA PHE A 160 0.54 -12.70 -7.48
C PHE A 160 -0.35 -11.67 -6.76
N LYS A 161 -1.07 -10.84 -7.52
CA LYS A 161 -1.97 -9.82 -6.95
C LYS A 161 -3.11 -10.44 -6.14
N LEU A 162 -3.64 -11.58 -6.57
CA LEU A 162 -4.69 -12.30 -5.84
C LEU A 162 -4.16 -12.89 -4.53
N ALA A 163 -2.98 -13.52 -4.57
CA ALA A 163 -2.29 -14.03 -3.40
C ALA A 163 -2.01 -12.93 -2.37
N LEU A 164 -1.43 -11.80 -2.81
CA LEU A 164 -1.15 -10.66 -1.94
C LEU A 164 -2.42 -10.09 -1.31
N LYS A 165 -3.51 -9.98 -2.07
CA LYS A 165 -4.80 -9.52 -1.54
C LYS A 165 -5.38 -10.46 -0.48
N LYS A 166 -5.25 -11.78 -0.70
CA LYS A 166 -5.66 -12.81 0.27
C LYS A 166 -4.85 -12.69 1.56
N TYR A 167 -3.53 -12.55 1.46
CA TYR A 167 -2.63 -12.37 2.60
C TYR A 167 -2.98 -11.11 3.43
N ILE A 168 -3.26 -9.99 2.76
CA ILE A 168 -3.63 -8.74 3.45
C ILE A 168 -4.99 -8.89 4.14
N LEU A 169 -5.92 -9.66 3.59
CA LEU A 169 -7.22 -9.91 4.21
C LEU A 169 -7.10 -10.80 5.44
N SER A 170 -6.23 -11.83 5.42
CA SER A 170 -6.01 -12.73 6.56
C SER A 170 -5.23 -12.06 7.70
N ASN A 171 -4.28 -11.17 7.38
CA ASN A 171 -3.37 -10.55 8.34
C ASN A 171 -3.79 -9.12 8.75
N LYS A 172 -5.10 -8.80 8.73
CA LYS A 172 -5.61 -7.46 9.10
C LYS A 172 -5.35 -7.05 10.56
N GLU A 173 -4.73 -7.88 11.38
CA GLU A 173 -4.37 -7.58 12.77
C GLU A 173 -2.95 -7.01 12.97
N LEU A 174 -2.11 -6.90 11.93
CA LEU A 174 -0.72 -6.46 12.06
C LEU A 174 -0.40 -5.18 11.27
N VAL A 175 -1.10 -4.08 11.56
CA VAL A 175 -0.58 -2.69 11.42
C VAL A 175 -1.23 -1.78 12.45
#